data_AF-A0A7S1R9J9-F1
#
_entry.id   AF-A0A7S1R9J9-F1
#
_cell.length_a   1.000
_cell.length_b   1.000
_cell.length_c   1.000
_cell.angle_alpha   90.00
_cell.angle_beta   90.00
_cell.angle_gamma   90.00
#
_symmetry.space_group_name_H-M   'P 1'
#
loop_
_entity.id
_entity.type
_entity.pdbx_description
1 polymer ?
#
loop_
_entity_poly.entity_id
_entity_poly.type
_entity_poly.pdbx_seq_one_letter_code
_entity_poly.pdbx_strand_id
1 'polypeptide(L)'
;MAMGAEQVWVVLPVDGQANPYYWNPATNEAKWDKPVGEWVDLWYSTKTDEGRPYYWNLTTRRTTWEIPTSSTMRRPKSSPLDWGNPSSSSRAPPSDWPFTVVHEGSTVPDEPGTYNGGEQADIVQVAPGNLQDSQPSDMSAWVEVKTRTEGLQKSYHGDYYYWDYLRGSCVDALPPGSRARWRAYQTPTGAWYYVDKDTDEPAVGSLPGMPTDSRTEVVKQCEATIDPRWLECDSAVRIC
;
A
#
# COMPACT_ATOMS: atom_id res chain seq x y z
N MET A 1 34.19 -0.97 14.29
CA MET A 1 33.13 -0.02 13.90
C MET A 1 32.00 -0.19 14.91
N ALA A 2 31.66 0.86 15.65
CA ALA A 2 30.52 0.79 16.57
C ALA A 2 29.25 0.73 15.72
N MET A 3 28.49 -0.36 15.80
CA MET A 3 27.16 -0.41 15.19
C MET A 3 26.31 0.65 15.90
N GLY A 4 25.78 1.60 15.13
CA GLY A 4 24.91 2.66 15.67
C GLY A 4 23.75 2.01 16.41
N ALA A 5 23.53 2.39 17.67
CA ALA A 5 22.39 1.90 18.41
C ALA A 5 21.10 2.38 17.72
N GLU A 6 20.18 1.47 17.44
CA GLU A 6 18.82 1.80 17.00
C GLU A 6 18.18 2.76 18.01
N GLN A 7 17.73 3.92 17.53
CA GLN A 7 17.11 4.92 18.38
C GLN A 7 15.61 4.94 18.13
N VAL A 8 14.86 4.88 19.23
CA VAL A 8 13.41 4.98 19.21
C VAL A 8 13.02 6.38 19.64
N TRP A 9 12.22 7.06 18.83
CA TRP A 9 11.72 8.40 19.14
C TRP A 9 10.21 8.45 18.99
N VAL A 10 9.55 9.01 19.99
CA VAL A 10 8.10 9.21 20.04
C VAL A 10 7.80 10.67 19.75
N VAL A 11 7.02 10.91 18.71
CA VAL A 11 6.43 12.18 18.33
C VAL A 11 5.23 12.44 19.23
N LEU A 12 5.32 13.50 20.03
CA LEU A 12 4.31 13.92 20.97
C LEU A 12 3.68 15.23 20.49
N PRO A 13 2.41 15.23 20.08
CA PRO A 13 1.71 16.46 19.74
C PRO A 13 1.57 17.34 20.99
N VAL A 14 1.72 18.65 20.80
CA VAL A 14 1.54 19.65 21.86
C VAL A 14 0.21 20.36 21.62
N ASP A 15 -0.68 20.34 22.61
CA ASP A 15 -2.00 20.95 22.49
C ASP A 15 -1.89 22.43 22.13
N GLY A 16 -2.52 22.82 21.02
CA GLY A 16 -2.50 24.21 20.53
C GLY A 16 -1.23 24.64 19.82
N GLN A 17 -0.28 23.73 19.55
CA GLN A 17 0.91 24.03 18.74
C GLN A 17 0.97 23.16 17.50
N ALA A 18 1.44 23.74 16.39
CA ALA A 18 1.62 23.03 15.13
C ALA A 18 2.81 22.04 15.16
N ASN A 19 3.81 22.33 16.00
CA ASN A 19 5.04 21.56 16.04
C ASN A 19 5.02 20.56 17.19
N PRO A 20 5.13 19.26 16.92
CA PRO A 20 5.33 18.27 17.97
C PRO A 20 6.76 18.33 18.51
N TYR A 21 6.99 17.72 19.68
CA TYR A 21 8.35 17.41 20.14
C TYR A 21 8.61 15.91 20.03
N TYR A 22 9.89 15.55 20.00
CA TYR A 22 10.37 14.19 19.88
C TYR A 22 10.97 13.78 21.21
N TRP A 23 10.52 12.66 21.76
CA TRP A 23 10.98 12.10 23.02
C TRP A 23 11.58 10.72 22.82
N ASN A 24 12.77 10.49 23.34
CA ASN A 24 13.40 9.18 23.35
C ASN A 24 13.11 8.49 24.70
N PRO A 25 12.23 7.48 24.75
CA PRO A 25 11.86 6.80 25.99
C PRO A 25 13.01 6.00 26.62
N ALA A 26 14.03 5.62 25.84
CA ALA A 26 15.18 4.87 26.35
C ALA A 26 16.18 5.76 27.10
N THR A 27 16.39 6.99 26.64
CA THR A 27 17.33 7.95 27.24
C THR A 27 16.64 9.05 28.06
N ASN A 28 15.31 9.13 27.95
CA ASN A 28 14.49 10.23 28.47
C ASN A 28 14.87 11.62 27.91
N GLU A 29 15.50 11.68 26.73
CA GLU A 29 15.80 12.94 26.05
C GLU A 29 14.57 13.47 25.31
N ALA A 30 14.36 14.79 25.34
CA ALA A 30 13.34 15.47 24.54
C ALA A 30 13.96 16.56 23.68
N LYS A 31 13.54 16.66 22.42
CA LYS A 31 14.06 17.63 21.44
C LYS A 31 12.91 18.14 20.56
N TRP A 32 13.02 19.38 20.11
CA TRP A 32 12.05 20.00 19.19
C TRP A 32 12.36 19.65 17.73
N ASP A 33 13.63 19.50 17.40
CA ASP A 33 14.07 19.10 16.07
C ASP A 33 13.85 17.61 15.84
N LYS A 34 13.39 17.27 14.63
CA LYS A 34 13.21 15.88 14.22
C LYS A 34 14.55 15.14 14.27
N PRO A 35 14.67 14.02 15.01
CA PRO A 35 15.87 13.22 15.00
C PRO A 35 16.11 12.68 13.59
N VAL A 36 17.33 12.87 13.09
CA VAL A 36 17.76 12.42 11.76
C VAL A 36 18.79 11.29 11.91
N GLY A 37 18.63 10.24 11.11
CA GLY A 37 19.55 9.09 11.07
C GLY A 37 18.90 7.88 10.41
N GLU A 38 19.70 7.01 9.80
CA GLU A 38 19.23 5.79 9.12
C GLU A 38 18.56 4.76 10.05
N TRP A 39 18.82 4.86 11.36
CA TRP A 39 18.38 3.87 12.37
C TRP A 39 17.44 4.48 13.41
N VAL A 40 16.66 5.48 12.99
CA VAL A 40 15.68 6.18 13.83
C VAL A 40 14.28 5.66 13.52
N ASP A 41 13.71 4.90 14.47
CA ASP A 41 12.32 4.47 14.41
C ASP A 41 11.41 5.54 15.04
N LEU A 42 10.54 6.12 14.22
CA LEU A 42 9.60 7.16 14.65
C LEU A 42 8.24 6.57 14.98
N TRP A 43 7.82 6.79 16.21
CA TRP A 43 6.49 6.46 16.71
C TRP A 43 5.68 7.72 16.93
N TYR A 44 4.39 7.72 16.67
CA TYR A 44 3.51 8.84 16.99
C TYR A 44 2.59 8.46 18.14
N SER A 45 2.53 9.32 19.15
CA SER A 45 1.63 9.16 20.28
C SER A 45 0.32 9.87 20.02
N THR A 46 -0.78 9.16 20.19
CA THR A 46 -2.13 9.72 20.12
C THR A 46 -3.00 9.09 21.21
N LYS A 47 -4.14 9.70 21.52
CA LYS A 47 -5.06 9.24 22.57
C LYS A 47 -6.36 8.77 21.92
N THR A 48 -6.94 7.71 22.48
CA THR A 48 -8.31 7.31 22.15
C THR A 48 -9.30 8.36 22.66
N ASP A 49 -10.57 8.22 22.26
CA ASP A 49 -11.71 8.93 22.83
C ASP A 49 -11.83 8.75 24.36
N GLU A 50 -11.45 7.58 24.88
CA GLU A 50 -11.32 7.30 26.31
C GLU A 50 -10.09 7.97 26.97
N GLY A 51 -9.25 8.66 26.18
CA GLY A 51 -8.04 9.33 26.66
C GLY A 51 -6.83 8.40 26.86
N ARG A 52 -6.92 7.11 26.49
CA ARG A 52 -5.83 6.15 26.62
C ARG A 52 -4.80 6.35 25.51
N PRO A 53 -3.51 6.54 25.83
CA PRO A 53 -2.49 6.71 24.79
C PRO A 53 -2.23 5.39 24.06
N TYR A 54 -2.05 5.49 22.74
CA TYR A 54 -1.48 4.43 21.91
C TYR A 54 -0.42 5.02 20.98
N TYR A 55 0.50 4.15 20.55
CA TYR A 55 1.63 4.53 19.73
C TYR A 55 1.53 3.81 18.39
N TRP A 56 1.61 4.55 17.28
CA TRP A 56 1.76 3.95 15.94
C TRP A 56 3.22 4.09 15.48
N ASN A 57 3.75 3.15 14.72
CA ASN A 57 5.06 3.27 14.07
C ASN A 57 4.84 3.85 12.66
N LEU A 58 5.50 4.97 12.34
CA LEU A 58 5.35 5.65 11.06
C LEU A 58 5.95 4.86 9.89
N THR A 59 6.98 4.06 10.16
CA THR A 59 7.69 3.23 9.17
C THR A 59 6.97 1.91 8.93
N THR A 60 6.65 1.16 10.00
CA THR A 60 6.13 -0.21 9.90
C THR A 60 4.61 -0.30 9.98
N ARG A 61 3.91 0.82 10.20
CA ARG A 61 2.44 0.90 10.37
C ARG A 61 1.87 0.00 11.48
N ARG A 62 2.68 -0.34 12.49
CA ARG A 62 2.25 -1.13 13.65
C ARG A 62 1.72 -0.23 14.75
N THR A 63 0.79 -0.73 15.55
CA THR A 63 0.29 -0.04 16.74
C THR A 63 0.64 -0.82 18.01
N THR A 64 0.84 -0.11 19.11
CA THR A 64 1.05 -0.70 20.43
C THR A 64 0.43 0.20 21.51
N TRP A 65 0.01 -0.43 22.60
CA TRP A 65 -0.45 0.26 23.81
C TRP A 65 0.70 0.55 24.79
N GLU A 66 1.83 -0.14 24.62
CA GLU A 66 3.01 0.01 25.47
C GLU A 66 3.98 1.02 24.87
N ILE A 67 4.72 1.74 25.72
CA ILE A 67 5.71 2.71 25.25
C ILE A 67 6.77 1.97 24.43
N PRO A 68 7.02 2.37 23.17
CA PRO A 68 7.99 1.71 22.32
C PRO A 68 9.39 1.90 22.91
N THR A 69 10.08 0.81 23.22
CA THR A 69 11.47 0.81 23.68
C THR A 69 12.29 -0.03 22.71
N SER A 70 13.60 0.16 22.68
CA SER A 70 14.49 -0.66 21.85
C SER A 70 14.35 -2.17 22.16
N SER A 71 13.98 -2.53 23.39
CA SER A 71 13.67 -3.91 23.78
C SER A 71 12.40 -4.46 23.16
N THR A 72 11.31 -3.67 23.07
CA THR A 72 10.04 -4.13 22.48
C THR A 72 10.08 -4.15 20.95
N MET A 73 11.05 -3.45 20.35
CA MET A 73 11.24 -3.44 18.90
C MET A 73 12.12 -4.55 18.36
N ARG A 74 12.67 -5.42 19.23
CA ARG A 74 13.34 -6.63 18.76
C ARG A 74 12.33 -7.42 17.93
N ARG A 75 12.54 -7.36 16.61
CA ARG A 75 11.87 -8.20 15.62
C ARG A 75 11.80 -9.59 16.26
N PRO A 76 10.60 -10.16 16.48
CA PRO A 76 10.51 -11.48 17.09
C PRO A 76 11.48 -12.34 16.31
N LYS A 77 12.51 -12.85 16.99
CA LYS A 77 13.40 -13.85 16.40
C LYS A 77 12.44 -14.88 15.89
N SER A 78 12.38 -15.07 14.57
CA SER A 78 11.71 -16.21 13.99
C SER A 78 12.22 -17.41 14.80
N SER A 79 11.35 -17.97 15.64
CA SER A 79 11.69 -19.17 16.37
C SER A 79 12.14 -20.18 15.31
N PRO A 80 13.29 -20.84 15.46
CA PRO A 80 13.64 -21.93 14.57
C PRO A 80 12.50 -22.94 14.68
N LEU A 81 11.67 -23.03 13.64
CA LEU A 81 10.66 -24.07 13.53
C LEU A 81 11.43 -25.38 13.60
N ASP A 82 11.15 -26.13 14.67
CA ASP A 82 11.60 -27.50 14.86
C ASP A 82 11.05 -28.34 13.70
N TRP A 83 11.87 -28.52 12.66
CA TRP A 83 11.51 -29.20 11.43
C TRP A 83 11.49 -30.71 11.67
N GLY A 84 10.37 -31.19 12.22
CA GLY A 84 10.03 -32.60 12.24
C GLY A 84 9.86 -33.14 10.82
N ASN A 85 10.91 -33.83 10.34
CA ASN A 85 10.99 -34.75 9.20
C ASN A 85 9.66 -35.25 8.59
N PRO A 86 9.38 -34.97 7.31
CA PRO A 86 8.48 -35.78 6.51
C PRO A 86 9.19 -36.43 5.31
N SER A 87 9.39 -37.75 5.39
CA SER A 87 9.49 -38.59 4.20
C SER A 87 8.09 -38.75 3.60
N SER A 88 7.76 -37.98 2.57
CA SER A 88 6.61 -38.24 1.67
C SER A 88 6.75 -37.45 0.38
N SER A 89 6.99 -38.17 -0.70
CA SER A 89 6.92 -37.70 -2.09
C SER A 89 5.64 -36.91 -2.40
N SER A 90 5.77 -35.65 -2.82
CA SER A 90 4.68 -34.90 -3.45
C SER A 90 5.22 -34.17 -4.68
N ARG A 91 4.69 -34.54 -5.84
CA ARG A 91 4.93 -33.94 -7.16
C ARG A 91 4.44 -32.48 -7.16
N ALA A 92 5.22 -31.58 -7.78
CA ALA A 92 4.78 -30.23 -8.11
C ALA A 92 3.61 -30.26 -9.14
N PRO A 93 2.66 -29.31 -9.08
CA PRO A 93 1.59 -29.16 -10.04
C PRO A 93 2.11 -28.52 -11.34
N PRO A 94 1.39 -28.74 -12.47
CA PRO A 94 1.75 -28.18 -13.77
C PRO A 94 1.67 -26.64 -13.80
N SER A 95 2.58 -26.04 -14.57
CA SER A 95 3.01 -24.63 -14.59
C SER A 95 2.03 -23.59 -15.17
N ASP A 96 0.71 -23.80 -15.10
CA ASP A 96 -0.30 -22.94 -15.76
C ASP A 96 -1.12 -22.05 -14.79
N TRP A 97 -0.58 -21.69 -13.63
CA TRP A 97 -1.26 -20.78 -12.68
C TRP A 97 -0.92 -19.31 -12.96
N PRO A 98 -1.90 -18.43 -13.22
CA PRO A 98 -1.65 -16.99 -13.33
C PRO A 98 -1.46 -16.39 -11.94
N PHE A 99 -0.22 -16.03 -11.59
CA PHE A 99 0.06 -15.20 -10.43
C PHE A 99 -0.28 -13.74 -10.78
N THR A 100 -1.31 -13.19 -10.16
CA THR A 100 -1.53 -11.73 -10.16
C THR A 100 -0.61 -11.13 -9.11
N VAL A 101 0.36 -10.34 -9.56
CA VAL A 101 1.22 -9.54 -8.66
C VAL A 101 0.32 -8.53 -7.96
N VAL A 102 0.08 -8.73 -6.67
CA VAL A 102 -0.63 -7.75 -5.83
C VAL A 102 0.38 -6.68 -5.44
N HIS A 103 0.22 -5.49 -6.00
CA HIS A 103 1.06 -4.34 -5.70
C HIS A 103 0.65 -3.72 -4.36
N GLU A 104 1.59 -3.61 -3.43
CA GLU A 104 1.39 -2.96 -2.12
C GLU A 104 1.21 -1.45 -2.33
N GLY A 105 0.10 -0.86 -1.86
CA GLY A 105 -0.15 0.58 -1.93
C GLY A 105 -0.82 1.09 -3.22
N SER A 106 -1.85 0.40 -3.72
CA SER A 106 -2.71 0.83 -4.84
C SER A 106 -3.50 2.11 -4.51
N THR A 107 -2.79 3.23 -4.42
CA THR A 107 -3.37 4.57 -4.42
C THR A 107 -3.42 5.08 -5.86
N VAL A 108 -4.40 5.95 -6.13
CA VAL A 108 -4.52 6.63 -7.42
C VAL A 108 -3.19 7.32 -7.74
N PRO A 109 -2.57 7.07 -8.91
CA PRO A 109 -1.31 7.73 -9.28
C PRO A 109 -1.46 9.26 -9.35
N ASP A 110 -0.44 10.00 -8.93
CA ASP A 110 -0.47 11.46 -9.05
C ASP A 110 -0.38 11.91 -10.53
N GLU A 111 0.31 11.14 -11.37
CA GLU A 111 0.50 11.42 -12.79
C GLU A 111 0.26 10.18 -13.68
N PRO A 112 -0.36 10.32 -14.86
CA PRO A 112 -0.46 9.23 -15.83
C PRO A 112 0.94 8.75 -16.22
N GLY A 113 1.15 7.43 -16.19
CA GLY A 113 2.43 6.79 -16.48
C GLY A 113 3.39 6.67 -15.28
N THR A 114 3.00 7.16 -14.09
CA THR A 114 3.80 6.97 -12.87
C THR A 114 3.27 5.79 -12.06
N TYR A 115 4.18 4.92 -11.63
CA TYR A 115 3.90 3.88 -10.64
C TYR A 115 4.45 4.35 -9.28
N ASN A 116 3.70 4.12 -8.19
CA ASN A 116 4.05 4.57 -6.82
C ASN A 116 5.28 3.86 -6.18
N GLY A 117 6.15 3.26 -7.00
CA GLY A 117 7.32 2.46 -6.61
C GLY A 117 8.70 3.04 -6.95
N GLY A 118 8.79 4.24 -7.53
CA GLY A 118 10.06 4.99 -7.62
C GLY A 118 11.04 4.59 -8.73
N GLU A 119 10.71 3.65 -9.62
CA GLU A 119 11.42 3.44 -10.87
C GLU A 119 10.58 3.92 -12.05
N GLN A 120 11.18 4.71 -12.92
CA GLN A 120 10.58 5.21 -14.16
C GLN A 120 10.38 4.01 -15.08
N ALA A 121 9.24 3.34 -14.97
CA ALA A 121 8.89 2.27 -15.88
C ALA A 121 8.83 2.88 -17.29
N ASP A 122 9.57 2.28 -18.22
CA ASP A 122 9.36 2.52 -19.64
C ASP A 122 7.86 2.35 -19.90
N ILE A 123 7.22 3.42 -20.36
CA ILE A 123 5.87 3.35 -20.85
C ILE A 123 5.91 2.32 -21.98
N VAL A 124 5.49 1.10 -21.69
CA VAL A 124 5.07 0.19 -22.76
C VAL A 124 3.84 0.86 -23.32
N GLN A 125 4.03 1.72 -24.32
CA GLN A 125 2.98 2.10 -25.24
C GLN A 125 2.58 0.79 -25.90
N VAL A 126 1.62 0.09 -25.29
CA VAL A 126 1.07 -1.11 -25.86
C VAL A 126 0.37 -0.62 -27.12
N ALA A 127 1.01 -0.87 -28.28
CA ALA A 127 0.38 -0.58 -29.55
C ALA A 127 -1.02 -1.22 -29.54
N PRO A 128 -2.06 -0.55 -30.05
CA PRO A 128 -3.46 -0.94 -29.91
C PRO A 128 -3.85 -2.30 -30.55
N GLY A 129 -2.88 -3.14 -30.92
CA GLY A 129 -3.07 -4.38 -31.67
C GLY A 129 -2.87 -5.69 -30.92
N ASN A 130 -2.48 -5.73 -29.64
CA ASN A 130 -2.06 -7.00 -29.00
C ASN A 130 -2.78 -7.42 -27.70
N LEU A 131 -3.97 -6.89 -27.43
CA LEU A 131 -4.78 -7.22 -26.24
C LEU A 131 -5.87 -8.28 -26.49
N GLN A 132 -5.82 -9.04 -27.59
CA GLN A 132 -6.96 -9.85 -28.05
C GLN A 132 -7.26 -11.16 -27.27
N ASP A 133 -6.33 -11.68 -26.46
CA ASP A 133 -6.53 -12.99 -25.79
C ASP A 133 -6.72 -12.91 -24.26
N SER A 134 -6.80 -11.71 -23.69
CA SER A 134 -7.25 -11.56 -22.30
C SER A 134 -8.77 -11.39 -22.31
N GLN A 135 -9.49 -12.36 -21.72
CA GLN A 135 -10.91 -12.21 -21.35
C GLN A 135 -11.18 -10.76 -20.92
N PRO A 136 -12.28 -10.11 -21.37
CA PRO A 136 -12.56 -8.73 -21.02
C PRO A 136 -12.45 -8.61 -19.51
N SER A 137 -11.36 -7.97 -19.07
CA SER A 137 -11.13 -7.61 -17.69
C SER A 137 -12.44 -7.06 -17.18
N ASP A 138 -12.90 -7.59 -16.04
CA ASP A 138 -14.13 -7.15 -15.38
C ASP A 138 -14.22 -5.63 -15.53
N MET A 139 -15.13 -5.17 -16.42
CA MET A 139 -15.12 -3.78 -16.90
C MET A 139 -15.36 -2.78 -15.76
N SER A 140 -15.72 -3.29 -14.58
CA SER A 140 -15.86 -2.59 -13.32
C SER A 140 -14.53 -2.15 -12.67
N ALA A 141 -13.37 -2.59 -13.18
CA ALA A 141 -12.06 -2.29 -12.61
C ALA A 141 -11.50 -0.89 -12.97
N TRP A 142 -12.14 -0.19 -13.91
CA TRP A 142 -11.63 1.09 -14.39
C TRP A 142 -12.19 2.29 -13.60
N VAL A 143 -11.29 3.18 -13.22
CA VAL A 143 -11.55 4.42 -12.49
C VAL A 143 -11.16 5.61 -13.36
N GLU A 144 -12.07 6.55 -13.57
CA GLU A 144 -11.80 7.82 -14.23
C GLU A 144 -11.21 8.80 -13.21
N VAL A 145 -10.00 9.30 -13.47
CA VAL A 145 -9.27 10.20 -12.57
C VAL A 145 -9.05 11.53 -13.26
N LYS A 146 -9.42 12.62 -12.59
CA LYS A 146 -9.21 13.97 -13.11
C LYS A 146 -7.77 14.43 -12.83
N THR A 147 -7.04 14.82 -13.87
CA THR A 147 -5.69 15.38 -13.70
C THR A 147 -5.77 16.73 -13.01
N ARG A 148 -4.96 16.94 -11.97
CA ARG A 148 -4.85 18.21 -11.24
C ARG A 148 -4.00 19.22 -12.01
N THR A 149 -4.36 19.49 -13.26
CA THR A 149 -3.55 20.35 -14.14
C THR A 149 -4.11 21.76 -14.12
N GLU A 150 -4.04 22.43 -12.97
CA GLU A 150 -4.24 23.89 -12.92
C GLU A 150 -2.93 24.57 -13.36
N GLY A 151 -2.86 24.97 -14.63
CA GLY A 151 -1.79 25.86 -15.14
C GLY A 151 -0.70 25.21 -16.00
N LEU A 152 -0.69 23.89 -16.17
CA LEU A 152 0.15 23.21 -17.17
C LEU A 152 -0.65 23.03 -18.46
N GLN A 153 0.03 23.22 -19.59
CA GLN A 153 -0.54 23.19 -20.94
C GLN A 153 -1.39 21.94 -21.12
N LYS A 154 -2.71 22.09 -21.31
CA LYS A 154 -3.66 20.98 -21.48
C LYS A 154 -3.06 19.94 -22.43
N SER A 155 -2.89 18.71 -21.95
CA SER A 155 -2.51 17.61 -22.82
C SER A 155 -3.62 17.41 -23.86
N TYR A 156 -3.24 16.96 -25.06
CA TYR A 156 -4.18 16.77 -26.18
C TYR A 156 -5.31 15.75 -25.89
N HIS A 157 -5.24 15.01 -24.78
CA HIS A 157 -6.12 13.87 -24.49
C HIS A 157 -7.19 14.14 -23.42
N GLY A 158 -7.34 15.38 -22.95
CA GLY A 158 -8.40 15.80 -22.02
C GLY A 158 -7.98 15.81 -20.55
N ASP A 159 -8.88 16.28 -19.68
CA ASP A 159 -8.59 16.52 -18.25
C ASP A 159 -8.62 15.21 -17.41
N TYR A 160 -8.59 14.04 -18.04
CA TYR A 160 -8.79 12.75 -17.39
C TYR A 160 -7.83 11.68 -17.92
N TYR A 161 -7.49 10.74 -17.03
CA TYR A 161 -6.91 9.45 -17.38
C TYR A 161 -7.70 8.34 -16.68
N TYR A 162 -7.46 7.09 -17.05
CA TYR A 162 -8.14 5.93 -16.51
C TYR A 162 -7.17 5.01 -15.79
N TRP A 163 -7.53 4.58 -14.59
CA TRP A 163 -6.75 3.70 -13.74
C TRP A 163 -7.46 2.37 -13.54
N ASP A 164 -6.79 1.26 -13.88
CA ASP A 164 -7.20 -0.09 -13.52
C ASP A 164 -6.61 -0.40 -12.14
N TYR A 165 -7.45 -0.29 -11.10
CA TYR A 165 -6.99 -0.47 -9.72
C TYR A 165 -6.64 -1.92 -9.38
N LEU A 166 -7.15 -2.89 -10.15
CA LEU A 166 -6.80 -4.30 -9.97
C LEU A 166 -5.41 -4.61 -10.54
N ARG A 167 -5.03 -3.92 -11.63
CA ARG A 167 -3.73 -4.11 -12.29
C ARG A 167 -2.68 -3.08 -11.91
N GLY A 168 -3.07 -1.99 -11.24
CA GLY A 168 -2.19 -0.87 -10.94
C GLY A 168 -1.72 -0.11 -12.19
N SER A 169 -2.44 -0.22 -13.31
CA SER A 169 -2.04 0.37 -14.60
C SER A 169 -2.91 1.57 -14.95
N CYS A 170 -2.36 2.55 -15.68
CA CYS A 170 -3.11 3.71 -16.16
C CYS A 170 -3.04 3.85 -17.68
N VAL A 171 -4.10 4.39 -18.28
CA VAL A 171 -4.22 4.65 -19.71
C VAL A 171 -4.90 5.99 -19.93
N ASP A 172 -4.53 6.72 -20.99
CA ASP A 172 -5.16 7.99 -21.34
C ASP A 172 -6.55 7.81 -21.97
N ALA A 173 -6.82 6.63 -22.53
CA ALA A 173 -8.08 6.29 -23.14
C ALA A 173 -8.45 4.84 -22.85
N LEU A 174 -9.73 4.61 -22.53
CA LEU A 174 -10.25 3.26 -22.34
C LEU A 174 -10.26 2.48 -23.67
N PRO A 175 -10.10 1.14 -23.63
CA PRO A 175 -10.34 0.30 -24.78
C PRO A 175 -11.75 0.53 -25.37
N PRO A 176 -11.94 0.40 -26.70
CA PRO A 176 -13.25 0.55 -27.31
C PRO A 176 -14.30 -0.36 -26.66
N GLY A 177 -15.44 0.21 -26.27
CA GLY A 177 -16.53 -0.51 -25.60
C GLY A 177 -16.37 -0.61 -24.07
N SER A 178 -15.21 -0.25 -23.52
CA SER A 178 -15.02 -0.14 -22.08
C SER A 178 -15.50 1.20 -21.55
N ARG A 179 -16.00 1.20 -20.32
CA ARG A 179 -16.35 2.41 -19.58
C ARG A 179 -15.80 2.30 -18.15
N ALA A 180 -15.29 3.40 -17.62
CA ALA A 180 -14.96 3.47 -16.20
C ALA A 180 -16.26 3.51 -15.41
N ARG A 181 -16.42 2.55 -14.49
CA ARG A 181 -17.55 2.50 -13.56
C ARG A 181 -17.41 3.55 -12.47
N TRP A 182 -16.19 3.82 -12.04
CA TRP A 182 -15.91 4.71 -10.92
C TRP A 182 -15.30 6.02 -11.40
N ARG A 183 -15.53 7.09 -10.64
CA ARG A 183 -14.79 8.35 -10.76
C ARG A 183 -14.12 8.69 -9.44
N ALA A 184 -12.82 8.97 -9.49
CA ALA A 184 -12.04 9.38 -8.33
C ALA A 184 -12.08 10.90 -8.17
N TYR A 185 -12.20 11.33 -6.92
CA TYR A 185 -12.11 12.72 -6.51
C TYR A 185 -11.19 12.83 -5.30
N GLN A 186 -10.53 13.97 -5.19
CA GLN A 186 -9.66 14.28 -4.05
C GLN A 186 -10.30 15.37 -3.21
N THR A 187 -10.38 15.14 -1.89
CA THR A 187 -10.81 16.17 -0.94
C THR A 187 -9.77 17.29 -0.86
N PRO A 188 -10.12 18.48 -0.33
CA PRO A 188 -9.14 19.53 -0.03
C PRO A 188 -8.00 19.08 0.90
N THR A 189 -8.22 18.02 1.69
CA THR A 189 -7.22 17.42 2.58
C THR A 189 -6.34 16.37 1.91
N GLY A 190 -6.54 16.09 0.61
CA GLY A 190 -5.76 15.11 -0.15
C GLY A 190 -6.30 13.68 -0.10
N ALA A 191 -7.41 13.42 0.61
CA ALA A 191 -8.00 12.09 0.69
C ALA A 191 -8.80 11.76 -0.59
N TRP A 192 -8.68 10.53 -1.07
CA TRP A 192 -9.44 10.06 -2.23
C TRP A 192 -10.82 9.55 -1.83
N TYR A 193 -11.82 9.82 -2.66
CA TYR A 193 -13.15 9.21 -2.59
C TYR A 193 -13.64 8.87 -4.00
N TYR A 194 -14.51 7.86 -4.09
CA TYR A 194 -14.93 7.30 -5.38
C TYR A 194 -16.45 7.32 -5.52
N VAL A 195 -16.95 7.74 -6.67
CA VAL A 195 -18.39 7.77 -6.99
C VAL A 195 -18.68 6.76 -8.09
N ASP A 196 -19.73 5.95 -7.90
CA ASP A 196 -20.21 5.03 -8.94
C ASP A 196 -20.99 5.82 -10.01
N LYS A 197 -20.52 5.78 -11.26
CA LYS A 197 -21.10 6.51 -12.38
C LYS A 197 -22.42 5.92 -12.87
N ASP A 198 -22.71 4.66 -12.54
CA ASP A 198 -23.93 4.00 -13.00
C ASP A 198 -25.11 4.27 -12.06
N THR A 199 -24.86 4.35 -10.76
CA THR A 199 -25.93 4.55 -9.75
C THR A 199 -26.03 5.98 -9.25
N ASP A 200 -25.00 6.80 -9.47
CA ASP A 200 -24.83 8.15 -8.87
C ASP A 200 -24.95 8.11 -7.33
N GLU A 201 -24.72 6.93 -6.74
CA GLU A 201 -24.75 6.76 -5.29
C GLU A 201 -23.55 7.44 -4.63
N PRO A 202 -23.73 7.94 -3.40
CA PRO A 202 -22.74 8.75 -2.73
C PRO A 202 -21.41 8.01 -2.52
N ALA A 203 -20.37 8.83 -2.46
CA ALA A 203 -18.99 8.43 -2.44
C ALA A 203 -18.64 7.34 -1.42
N VAL A 204 -17.95 6.29 -1.86
CA VAL A 204 -17.33 5.28 -0.98
C VAL A 204 -15.88 5.66 -0.74
N GLY A 205 -15.40 5.50 0.50
CA GLY A 205 -13.99 5.74 0.86
C GLY A 205 -13.01 4.71 0.30
N SER A 206 -13.50 3.59 -0.22
CA SER A 206 -12.72 2.51 -0.83
C SER A 206 -13.49 1.90 -2.00
N LEU A 207 -12.81 1.52 -3.09
CA LEU A 207 -13.48 0.85 -4.21
C LEU A 207 -13.87 -0.59 -3.80
N PRO A 208 -15.05 -1.07 -4.17
CA PRO A 208 -15.43 -2.47 -3.97
C PRO A 208 -14.41 -3.41 -4.62
N GLY A 209 -13.89 -4.37 -3.85
CA GLY A 209 -12.88 -5.31 -4.34
C GLY A 209 -11.45 -4.76 -4.39
N MET A 210 -11.24 -3.47 -4.08
CA MET A 210 -9.91 -3.00 -3.74
C MET A 210 -9.54 -3.64 -2.40
N PRO A 211 -8.40 -4.35 -2.30
CA PRO A 211 -7.94 -4.84 -1.03
C PRO A 211 -7.80 -3.63 -0.11
N THR A 212 -8.60 -3.60 0.96
CA THR A 212 -8.34 -2.69 2.07
C THR A 212 -6.94 -3.04 2.56
N ASP A 213 -6.06 -2.04 2.73
CA ASP A 213 -4.62 -2.16 3.07
C ASP A 213 -4.28 -3.00 4.33
N SER A 214 -5.25 -3.67 4.90
CA SER A 214 -5.08 -4.87 5.70
C SER A 214 -4.32 -5.93 4.87
N ARG A 215 -2.99 -5.95 4.99
CA ARG A 215 -2.15 -7.13 4.70
C ARG A 215 -2.82 -8.44 5.17
N THR A 216 -3.56 -8.37 6.27
CA THR A 216 -4.34 -9.46 6.84
C THR A 216 -5.46 -9.95 5.91
N GLU A 217 -6.14 -9.07 5.17
CA GLU A 217 -7.21 -9.41 4.23
C GLU A 217 -6.64 -10.06 2.97
N VAL A 218 -5.54 -9.52 2.42
CA VAL A 218 -4.83 -10.11 1.27
C VAL A 218 -4.33 -11.51 1.62
N VAL A 219 -3.74 -11.67 2.81
CA VAL A 219 -3.34 -12.98 3.34
C VAL A 219 -4.56 -13.88 3.53
N LYS A 220 -5.66 -13.41 4.10
CA LYS A 220 -6.91 -14.18 4.26
C LYS A 220 -7.51 -14.65 2.93
N GLN A 221 -7.47 -13.80 1.91
CA GLN A 221 -8.03 -14.10 0.60
C GLN A 221 -7.14 -15.11 -0.15
N CYS A 222 -5.81 -15.02 0.03
CA CYS A 222 -4.87 -16.05 -0.40
C CYS A 222 -5.06 -17.38 0.37
N GLU A 223 -5.22 -17.34 1.70
CA GLU A 223 -5.49 -18.51 2.55
C GLU A 223 -6.79 -19.24 2.17
N ALA A 224 -7.82 -18.51 1.73
CA ALA A 224 -9.10 -19.10 1.32
C ALA A 224 -9.04 -19.86 -0.02
N THR A 225 -8.01 -19.61 -0.85
CA THR A 225 -7.98 -20.05 -2.24
C THR A 225 -6.80 -20.98 -2.56
N ILE A 226 -5.78 -21.02 -1.71
CA ILE A 226 -4.56 -21.80 -1.88
C ILE A 226 -4.64 -23.08 -1.03
N ASP A 227 -4.31 -24.24 -1.59
CA ASP A 227 -4.21 -25.51 -0.86
C ASP A 227 -3.19 -25.32 0.29
N PRO A 228 -3.56 -25.58 1.56
CA PRO A 228 -2.77 -25.23 2.74
C PRO A 228 -1.35 -25.85 2.76
N ARG A 229 -1.07 -26.82 1.89
CA ARG A 229 0.28 -27.40 1.71
C ARG A 229 1.26 -26.47 0.99
N TRP A 230 0.81 -25.39 0.35
CA TRP A 230 1.65 -24.44 -0.40
C TRP A 230 2.08 -23.21 0.40
N LEU A 231 1.41 -22.93 1.52
CA LEU A 231 1.75 -21.84 2.44
C LEU A 231 2.98 -22.13 3.32
N GLU A 232 3.53 -23.36 3.28
CA GLU A 232 4.68 -23.78 4.11
C GLU A 232 6.05 -23.63 3.43
N CYS A 233 6.10 -23.24 2.16
CA CYS A 233 7.35 -22.95 1.45
C CYS A 233 7.54 -21.43 1.35
N ASP A 234 8.38 -20.87 2.22
CA ASP A 234 8.74 -19.45 2.30
C ASP A 234 9.58 -19.01 1.07
N SER A 235 8.97 -19.02 -0.13
CA SER A 235 9.63 -18.73 -1.40
C SER A 235 8.71 -17.90 -2.30
N ALA A 236 8.67 -16.59 -2.05
CA ALA A 236 8.42 -15.62 -3.11
C ALA A 236 9.79 -15.12 -3.61
N VAL A 237 10.20 -15.63 -4.77
CA VAL A 237 11.42 -15.21 -5.46
C VAL A 237 11.27 -13.76 -5.89
N ARG A 238 12.20 -12.90 -5.44
CA ARG A 238 12.46 -11.58 -6.03
C ARG A 238 13.04 -11.82 -7.43
N ILE A 239 12.31 -11.47 -8.48
CA ILE A 239 12.88 -11.36 -9.82
C ILE A 239 13.13 -9.86 -10.06
N CYS A 240 14.41 -9.52 -10.28
CA CYS A 240 14.88 -8.18 -10.66
C CYS A 240 14.48 -7.85 -12.09
#